data_AF-A0A369JYR2-F1
#
_entry.id   AF-A0A369JYR2-F1
#
_cell.length_a   1.000
_cell.length_b   1.000
_cell.length_c   1.000
_cell.angle_alpha   90.00
_cell.angle_beta   90.00
_cell.angle_gamma   90.00
#
_symmetry.space_group_name_H-M   'P 1'
#
loop_
_entity.id
_entity.type
_entity.pdbx_description
1 polymer ?
#
loop_
_entity_poly.entity_id
_entity_poly.type
_entity_poly.pdbx_seq_one_letter_code
_entity_poly.pdbx_strand_id
1 'polypeptide(L)'
;MSNVITFYDIPSTLPGKAWSANTWKTRYSLNFKGLPYKTVWVEYPDIAELSKKLGIAPTNEGPNGPNYTLPAIYDPTTGTALAESIAIAEYLDKTYPDTPASSLQGVRNTSAEPGRHRSGDVGGVGPEWRGGEEEWAKVKAGFDVVDGWLQKNKASGPYFLGKEHTFADFVVASFTLWLKKILGEDSPEWKDIKTWNEGRWDAFLKELEKYETIV
;
A
#
# COMPACT_ATOMS: atom_id res chain seq x y z
N MET A 1 -21.56 -20.44 7.21
CA MET A 1 -20.14 -20.49 6.81
C MET A 1 -19.53 -19.15 7.20
N SER A 2 -18.27 -19.10 7.64
CA SER A 2 -17.65 -17.84 8.06
C SER A 2 -17.41 -16.94 6.83
N ASN A 3 -18.08 -15.79 6.79
CA ASN A 3 -17.94 -14.77 5.72
C ASN A 3 -16.69 -13.91 5.94
N VAL A 4 -15.54 -14.56 6.20
CA VAL A 4 -14.28 -13.88 6.50
C VAL A 4 -13.45 -13.85 5.22
N ILE A 5 -13.13 -12.64 4.75
CA ILE A 5 -12.30 -12.45 3.55
C ILE A 5 -10.92 -13.05 3.82
N THR A 6 -10.42 -13.83 2.87
CA THR A 6 -9.02 -14.28 2.92
C THR A 6 -8.18 -13.24 2.18
N PHE A 7 -7.28 -12.59 2.89
CA PHE A 7 -6.34 -11.63 2.34
C PHE A 7 -4.96 -12.28 2.22
N TYR A 8 -4.39 -12.28 1.01
CA TYR A 8 -3.08 -12.85 0.73
C TYR A 8 -2.01 -11.77 0.75
N ASP A 9 -1.03 -11.91 1.64
CA ASP A 9 0.05 -10.95 1.91
C ASP A 9 1.42 -11.63 1.89
N ILE A 10 2.48 -10.85 1.74
CA ILE A 10 3.87 -11.31 1.65
C ILE A 10 4.52 -11.18 3.02
N PRO A 11 5.05 -12.26 3.61
CA PRO A 11 5.72 -12.20 4.90
C PRO A 11 7.07 -11.47 4.81
N SER A 12 7.58 -11.06 5.96
CA SER A 12 8.97 -10.63 6.14
C SER A 12 9.47 -11.04 7.52
N THR A 13 10.78 -10.93 7.69
CA THR A 13 11.45 -11.02 8.99
C THR A 13 11.41 -9.71 9.78
N LEU A 14 10.86 -8.62 9.20
CA LEU A 14 10.71 -7.34 9.89
C LEU A 14 9.63 -7.42 10.99
N PRO A 15 9.73 -6.59 12.03
CA PRO A 15 8.71 -6.51 13.07
C PRO A 15 7.30 -6.32 12.49
N GLY A 16 6.36 -7.14 12.96
CA GLY A 16 4.96 -7.14 12.52
C GLY A 16 4.66 -7.92 11.23
N LYS A 17 5.67 -8.51 10.57
CA LYS A 17 5.56 -9.39 9.38
C LYS A 17 5.05 -8.72 8.10
N ALA A 18 4.02 -7.87 8.15
CA ALA A 18 3.52 -7.08 7.03
C ALA A 18 4.46 -5.91 6.69
N TRP A 19 4.78 -5.75 5.40
CA TRP A 19 5.78 -4.75 4.97
C TRP A 19 5.51 -4.15 3.59
N SER A 20 4.96 -4.90 2.65
CA SER A 20 4.83 -4.48 1.25
C SER A 20 3.88 -3.29 1.09
N ALA A 21 4.35 -2.22 0.44
CA ALA A 21 3.53 -1.06 0.13
C ALA A 21 2.26 -1.42 -0.66
N ASN A 22 2.32 -2.41 -1.54
CA ASN A 22 1.15 -2.80 -2.33
C ASN A 22 0.10 -3.52 -1.48
N THR A 23 0.51 -4.39 -0.57
CA THR A 23 -0.43 -5.17 0.24
C THR A 23 -1.02 -4.34 1.37
N TRP A 24 -0.27 -3.36 1.90
CA TRP A 24 -0.78 -2.37 2.85
C TRP A 24 -1.96 -1.56 2.31
N LYS A 25 -2.03 -1.28 1.00
CA LYS A 25 -3.19 -0.61 0.38
C LYS A 25 -4.49 -1.37 0.64
N THR A 26 -4.48 -2.68 0.39
CA THR A 26 -5.63 -3.56 0.65
C THR A 26 -5.89 -3.73 2.15
N ARG A 27 -4.84 -3.84 2.97
CA ARG A 27 -4.98 -3.94 4.43
C ARG A 27 -5.67 -2.71 5.02
N TYR A 28 -5.24 -1.51 4.63
CA TYR A 28 -5.91 -0.26 5.01
C TYR A 28 -7.36 -0.24 4.55
N SER A 29 -7.66 -0.62 3.31
CA SER A 29 -9.05 -0.68 2.81
C SER A 29 -9.94 -1.63 3.63
N LEU A 30 -9.45 -2.81 3.99
CA LEU A 30 -10.18 -3.79 4.81
C LEU A 30 -10.42 -3.24 6.23
N ASN A 31 -9.38 -2.70 6.86
CA ASN A 31 -9.45 -2.16 8.22
C ASN A 31 -10.33 -0.92 8.30
N PHE A 32 -10.21 0.01 7.36
CA PHE A 32 -11.04 1.22 7.28
C PHE A 32 -12.52 0.90 7.13
N LYS A 33 -12.84 -0.12 6.33
CA LYS A 33 -14.22 -0.59 6.14
C LYS A 33 -14.75 -1.42 7.31
N GLY A 34 -13.89 -1.84 8.23
CA GLY A 34 -14.26 -2.75 9.31
C GLY A 34 -14.66 -4.15 8.82
N LEU A 35 -14.17 -4.57 7.65
CA LEU A 35 -14.50 -5.88 7.10
C LEU A 35 -13.69 -6.98 7.79
N PRO A 36 -14.32 -8.08 8.24
CA PRO A 36 -13.58 -9.18 8.85
C PRO A 36 -12.74 -9.92 7.80
N TYR A 37 -11.45 -10.05 8.07
CA TYR A 37 -10.54 -10.81 7.22
C TYR A 37 -9.53 -11.60 8.06
N LYS A 38 -8.82 -12.51 7.38
CA LYS A 38 -7.63 -13.18 7.89
C LYS A 38 -6.49 -13.01 6.90
N THR A 39 -5.26 -12.86 7.39
CA THR A 39 -4.08 -12.83 6.53
C THR A 39 -3.56 -14.26 6.30
N VAL A 40 -3.46 -14.66 5.03
CA VAL A 40 -2.67 -15.82 4.61
C VAL A 40 -1.36 -15.30 4.03
N TRP A 41 -0.26 -15.79 4.59
CA TRP A 41 1.08 -15.38 4.21
C TRP A 41 1.60 -16.26 3.08
N VAL A 42 2.09 -15.64 2.02
CA VAL A 42 2.51 -16.32 0.78
C VAL A 42 3.89 -15.81 0.42
N GLU A 43 4.85 -16.72 0.32
CA GLU A 43 6.21 -16.39 -0.11
C GLU A 43 6.23 -16.06 -1.61
N TYR A 44 7.15 -15.20 -2.04
CA TYR A 44 7.25 -14.77 -3.44
C TYR A 44 7.19 -15.92 -4.48
N PRO A 45 7.91 -17.05 -4.30
CA PRO A 45 7.87 -18.16 -5.26
C PRO A 45 6.49 -18.81 -5.43
N ASP A 46 5.63 -18.72 -4.40
CA ASP A 46 4.35 -19.43 -4.35
C ASP A 46 3.17 -18.58 -4.87
N ILE A 47 3.39 -17.26 -5.10
CA ILE A 47 2.34 -16.32 -5.53
C ILE A 47 1.68 -16.75 -6.84
N ALA A 48 2.49 -17.21 -7.81
CA ALA A 48 1.99 -17.60 -9.12
C ALA A 48 1.15 -18.89 -9.05
N GLU A 49 1.58 -19.88 -8.27
CA GLU A 49 0.83 -21.13 -8.09
C GLU A 49 -0.50 -20.86 -7.37
N LEU A 50 -0.47 -20.07 -6.29
CA LEU A 50 -1.66 -19.67 -5.56
C LEU A 50 -2.67 -18.96 -6.45
N SER A 51 -2.22 -17.94 -7.20
CA SER A 51 -3.09 -17.17 -8.09
C SER A 51 -3.77 -18.06 -9.12
N LYS A 52 -3.02 -18.98 -9.74
CA LYS A 52 -3.57 -19.96 -10.69
C LYS A 52 -4.59 -20.88 -10.04
N LYS A 53 -4.31 -21.39 -8.83
CA LYS A 53 -5.23 -22.24 -8.07
C LYS A 53 -6.54 -21.54 -7.74
N LEU A 54 -6.49 -20.22 -7.50
CA LEU A 54 -7.67 -19.39 -7.23
C LEU A 54 -8.37 -18.90 -8.52
N GLY A 55 -7.83 -19.20 -9.70
CA GLY A 55 -8.37 -18.71 -10.97
C GLY A 55 -8.15 -17.22 -11.22
N ILE A 56 -7.17 -16.61 -10.52
CA ILE A 56 -6.81 -15.19 -10.68
C ILE A 56 -5.89 -15.04 -11.90
N ALA A 57 -6.22 -14.10 -12.78
CA ALA A 57 -5.41 -13.76 -13.95
C ALA A 57 -4.10 -13.04 -13.56
N PRO A 58 -3.05 -13.07 -14.42
CA PRO A 58 -1.86 -12.26 -14.21
C PRO A 58 -2.21 -10.77 -14.19
N THR A 59 -1.47 -9.99 -13.41
CA THR A 59 -1.75 -8.56 -13.24
C THR A 59 -1.00 -7.68 -14.24
N ASN A 60 0.07 -8.20 -14.83
CA ASN A 60 0.75 -7.60 -15.98
C ASN A 60 1.59 -8.64 -16.73
N GLU A 61 2.02 -8.26 -17.93
CA GLU A 61 3.02 -9.00 -18.70
C GLU A 61 4.42 -8.47 -18.40
N GLY A 62 5.31 -9.38 -17.97
CA GLY A 62 6.70 -9.09 -17.66
C GLY A 62 7.66 -9.54 -18.78
N PRO A 63 8.95 -9.17 -18.68
CA PRO A 63 9.97 -9.63 -19.64
C PRO A 63 10.12 -11.16 -19.69
N ASN A 64 9.79 -11.85 -18.60
CA ASN A 64 9.92 -13.31 -18.45
C ASN A 64 8.56 -14.04 -18.50
N GLY A 65 7.51 -13.37 -18.98
CA GLY A 65 6.15 -13.91 -19.05
C GLY A 65 5.19 -13.27 -18.03
N PRO A 66 4.01 -13.89 -17.80
CA PRO A 66 2.95 -13.31 -16.99
C PRO A 66 3.36 -13.17 -15.53
N ASN A 67 3.19 -11.98 -14.97
CA ASN A 67 3.46 -11.70 -13.58
C ASN A 67 2.19 -11.84 -12.73
N TYR A 68 2.31 -12.54 -11.62
CA TYR A 68 1.29 -12.64 -10.58
C TYR A 68 1.77 -11.86 -9.36
N THR A 69 0.90 -11.02 -8.81
CA THR A 69 1.25 -10.09 -7.73
C THR A 69 0.28 -10.23 -6.56
N LEU A 70 0.75 -9.78 -5.40
CA LEU A 70 -0.10 -9.49 -4.25
C LEU A 70 -0.19 -7.97 -4.08
N PRO A 71 -1.31 -7.43 -3.54
CA PRO A 71 -2.37 -8.14 -2.82
C PRO A 71 -3.31 -8.94 -3.72
N ALA A 72 -3.84 -10.02 -3.15
CA ALA A 72 -4.99 -10.75 -3.66
C ALA A 72 -5.97 -11.01 -2.51
N ILE A 73 -7.25 -11.15 -2.83
CA ILE A 73 -8.25 -11.61 -1.86
C ILE A 73 -9.07 -12.78 -2.43
N TYR A 74 -9.62 -13.57 -1.52
CA TYR A 74 -10.75 -14.45 -1.79
C TYR A 74 -11.89 -14.11 -0.84
N ASP A 75 -13.03 -13.75 -1.39
CA ASP A 75 -14.25 -13.44 -0.65
C ASP A 75 -15.23 -14.62 -0.73
N PRO A 76 -15.40 -15.40 0.35
CA PRO A 76 -16.29 -16.56 0.35
C PRO A 76 -17.78 -16.17 0.24
N THR A 77 -18.14 -14.92 0.52
CA THR A 77 -19.54 -14.43 0.45
C THR A 77 -20.04 -14.40 -0.99
N THR A 78 -19.16 -14.03 -1.92
CA THR A 78 -19.48 -13.92 -3.36
C THR A 78 -18.82 -15.03 -4.18
N GLY A 79 -17.86 -15.77 -3.60
CA GLY A 79 -17.00 -16.70 -4.32
C GLY A 79 -15.96 -16.01 -5.21
N THR A 80 -15.71 -14.71 -5.01
CA THR A 80 -14.80 -13.93 -5.87
C THR A 80 -13.35 -14.05 -5.41
N ALA A 81 -12.45 -14.33 -6.35
CA ALA A 81 -11.02 -14.22 -6.17
C ALA A 81 -10.48 -13.15 -7.14
N LEU A 82 -9.70 -12.19 -6.66
CA LEU A 82 -9.10 -11.15 -7.49
C LEU A 82 -7.79 -10.62 -6.90
N ALA A 83 -6.92 -10.11 -7.76
CA ALA A 83 -5.70 -9.40 -7.42
C ALA A 83 -5.74 -7.97 -7.97
N GLU A 84 -4.74 -7.16 -7.62
CA GLU A 84 -4.62 -5.70 -7.82
C GLU A 84 -5.32 -4.88 -6.74
N SER A 85 -4.55 -4.08 -6.01
CA SER A 85 -5.04 -3.31 -4.84
C SER A 85 -6.18 -2.34 -5.18
N ILE A 86 -6.13 -1.72 -6.36
CA ILE A 86 -7.18 -0.79 -6.81
C ILE A 86 -8.47 -1.52 -7.20
N ALA A 87 -8.36 -2.64 -7.91
CA ALA A 87 -9.50 -3.47 -8.29
C ALA A 87 -10.16 -4.10 -7.05
N ILE A 88 -9.35 -4.47 -6.06
CA ILE A 88 -9.83 -4.91 -4.75
C ILE A 88 -10.60 -3.78 -4.06
N ALA A 89 -10.06 -2.56 -3.99
CA ALA A 89 -10.77 -1.43 -3.39
C ALA A 89 -12.12 -1.14 -4.08
N GLU A 90 -12.14 -1.15 -5.42
CA GLU A 90 -13.36 -1.05 -6.24
C GLU A 90 -14.39 -2.13 -5.89
N TYR A 91 -13.92 -3.38 -5.84
CA TYR A 91 -14.75 -4.52 -5.48
C TYR A 91 -15.35 -4.37 -4.08
N LEU A 92 -14.55 -3.94 -3.10
CA LEU A 92 -15.01 -3.77 -1.71
C LEU A 92 -16.03 -2.64 -1.59
N ASP A 93 -15.82 -1.51 -2.26
CA ASP A 93 -16.80 -0.40 -2.30
C ASP A 93 -18.13 -0.84 -2.91
N LYS A 94 -18.08 -1.62 -4.01
CA LYS A 94 -19.30 -2.11 -4.69
C LYS A 94 -20.03 -3.19 -3.90
N THR A 95 -19.30 -4.12 -3.30
CA THR A 95 -19.86 -5.31 -2.65
C THR A 95 -20.36 -5.01 -1.24
N TYR A 96 -19.74 -4.05 -0.55
CA TYR A 96 -20.06 -3.67 0.82
C TYR A 96 -20.43 -2.18 0.94
N PRO A 97 -21.55 -1.74 0.31
CA PRO A 97 -21.92 -0.33 0.26
C PRO A 97 -22.30 0.27 1.62
N ASP A 98 -22.62 -0.58 2.61
CA ASP A 98 -22.93 -0.14 3.98
C ASP A 98 -21.67 0.20 4.81
N THR A 99 -20.47 -0.03 4.25
CA THR A 99 -19.19 0.36 4.85
C THR A 99 -18.76 1.75 4.38
N PRO A 100 -17.90 2.46 5.12
CA PRO A 100 -17.31 3.71 4.64
C PRO A 100 -16.69 3.54 3.25
N ALA A 101 -17.12 4.36 2.29
CA ALA A 101 -16.61 4.30 0.93
C ALA A 101 -15.15 4.75 0.90
N SER A 102 -14.27 3.95 0.31
CA SER A 102 -12.87 4.32 0.14
C SER A 102 -12.66 5.30 -1.02
N SER A 103 -13.65 5.55 -1.88
CA SER A 103 -13.64 6.55 -2.97
C SER A 103 -12.33 6.63 -3.78
N LEU A 104 -12.39 6.26 -5.05
CA LEU A 104 -11.22 6.29 -5.94
C LEU A 104 -10.94 7.70 -6.50
N GLN A 105 -11.65 8.71 -6.01
CA GLN A 105 -11.33 10.09 -6.34
C GLN A 105 -9.95 10.44 -5.79
N GLY A 106 -9.15 11.14 -6.60
CA GLY A 106 -7.74 11.44 -6.28
C GLY A 106 -6.73 10.41 -6.80
N VAL A 107 -7.15 9.17 -7.14
CA VAL A 107 -6.22 8.12 -7.61
C VAL A 107 -5.55 8.45 -8.94
N ARG A 108 -6.22 9.22 -9.81
CA ARG A 108 -5.63 9.70 -11.08
C ARG A 108 -4.42 10.62 -10.88
N ASN A 109 -4.30 11.26 -9.72
CA ASN A 109 -3.15 12.09 -9.40
C ASN A 109 -2.03 11.27 -8.77
N THR A 110 -2.33 10.20 -8.03
CA THR A 110 -1.35 9.37 -7.30
C THR A 110 -0.80 8.18 -8.08
N SER A 111 -1.33 7.87 -9.27
CA SER A 111 -0.87 6.75 -10.11
C SER A 111 0.53 6.95 -10.70
N ALA A 112 1.12 8.13 -10.55
CA ALA A 112 2.55 8.35 -10.69
C ALA A 112 3.25 8.04 -9.36
N GLU A 113 3.42 6.75 -9.02
CA GLU A 113 4.36 6.35 -7.97
C GLU A 113 5.76 6.84 -8.40
N PRO A 114 6.44 7.69 -7.61
CA PRO A 114 7.80 8.09 -7.91
C PRO A 114 8.69 6.83 -7.88
N GLY A 115 9.22 6.43 -9.03
CA GLY A 115 10.20 5.34 -9.12
C GLY A 115 9.62 3.95 -9.36
N ARG A 116 8.81 3.75 -10.42
CA ARG A 116 8.58 2.42 -11.01
C ARG A 116 9.87 1.89 -11.67
N HIS A 117 10.93 1.71 -10.89
CA HIS A 117 12.12 0.98 -11.27
C HIS A 117 11.78 -0.51 -11.20
N ARG A 118 12.16 -1.26 -12.24
CA ARG A 118 11.94 -2.70 -12.32
C ARG A 118 12.65 -3.36 -11.13
N SER A 119 11.97 -4.31 -10.49
CA SER A 119 12.51 -5.15 -9.41
C SER A 119 13.71 -6.05 -9.81
N GLY A 120 14.25 -5.88 -11.03
CA GLY A 120 15.43 -6.58 -11.51
C GLY A 120 16.76 -6.01 -11.01
N ASP A 121 16.77 -4.82 -10.41
CA ASP A 121 18.01 -4.12 -10.00
C ASP A 121 18.24 -4.08 -8.48
N VAL A 122 17.53 -4.87 -7.68
CA VAL A 122 17.79 -4.98 -6.23
C VAL A 122 18.94 -5.94 -5.95
N GLY A 123 20.16 -5.45 -6.21
CA GLY A 123 21.37 -5.98 -5.61
C GLY A 123 21.48 -5.56 -4.14
N GLY A 124 21.73 -6.53 -3.26
CA GLY A 124 22.36 -6.40 -1.93
C GLY A 124 21.92 -5.24 -1.03
N VAL A 125 21.14 -5.55 0.01
CA VAL A 125 20.77 -4.61 1.07
C VAL A 125 21.97 -4.41 2.01
N GLY A 126 22.69 -3.29 1.86
CA GLY A 126 23.79 -2.87 2.72
C GLY A 126 23.77 -1.34 2.95
N PRO A 127 24.47 -0.83 3.97
CA PRO A 127 24.46 0.59 4.38
C PRO A 127 24.97 1.56 3.30
N GLU A 128 25.60 1.05 2.24
CA GLU A 128 25.99 1.80 1.04
C GLU A 128 24.85 2.07 0.02
N TRP A 129 23.60 1.64 0.27
CA TRP A 129 22.46 1.81 -0.65
C TRP A 129 21.84 3.22 -0.70
N ARG A 130 22.36 4.21 0.04
CA ARG A 130 21.95 5.61 -0.22
C ARG A 130 22.31 5.84 -1.69
N GLY A 131 21.34 5.98 -2.59
CA GLY A 131 21.55 6.18 -4.03
C GLY A 131 22.23 7.53 -4.32
N GLY A 132 23.32 7.82 -3.63
CA GLY A 132 23.83 9.14 -3.38
C GLY A 132 22.80 10.07 -2.73
N GLU A 133 23.24 11.31 -2.56
CA GLU A 133 22.38 12.43 -2.21
C GLU A 133 21.35 12.72 -3.31
N GLU A 134 21.64 12.36 -4.56
CA GLU A 134 20.77 12.59 -5.71
C GLU A 134 19.49 11.73 -5.67
N GLU A 135 19.58 10.42 -5.45
CA GLU A 135 18.39 9.59 -5.32
C GLU A 135 17.59 9.96 -4.06
N TRP A 136 18.27 10.35 -2.97
CA TRP A 136 17.58 10.83 -1.77
C TRP A 136 16.79 12.12 -2.04
N ALA A 137 17.36 13.05 -2.82
CA ALA A 137 16.66 14.25 -3.26
C ALA A 137 15.44 13.93 -4.14
N LYS A 138 15.50 12.88 -4.99
CA LYS A 138 14.35 12.41 -5.78
C LYS A 138 13.24 11.85 -4.90
N VAL A 139 13.58 11.09 -3.85
CA VAL A 139 12.60 10.63 -2.86
C VAL A 139 11.90 11.82 -2.22
N LYS A 140 12.65 12.79 -1.71
CA LYS A 140 12.07 14.02 -1.12
C LYS A 140 11.20 14.78 -2.11
N ALA A 141 11.65 14.94 -3.36
CA ALA A 141 10.86 15.60 -4.40
C ALA A 141 9.52 14.89 -4.67
N GLY A 142 9.49 13.55 -4.60
CA GLY A 142 8.26 12.78 -4.65
C GLY A 142 7.28 13.14 -3.53
N PHE A 143 7.77 13.25 -2.30
CA PHE A 143 6.97 13.71 -1.17
C PHE A 143 6.49 15.17 -1.36
N ASP A 144 7.36 16.08 -1.80
CA ASP A 144 6.99 17.48 -2.06
C ASP A 144 5.86 17.60 -3.11
N VAL A 145 5.87 16.75 -4.14
CA VAL A 145 4.79 16.68 -5.14
C VAL A 145 3.46 16.25 -4.50
N VAL A 146 3.49 15.20 -3.67
CA VAL A 146 2.29 14.70 -2.98
C VAL A 146 1.77 15.73 -1.98
N ASP A 147 2.65 16.40 -1.23
CA ASP A 147 2.27 17.51 -0.35
C ASP A 147 1.58 18.61 -1.16
N GLY A 148 2.15 19.01 -2.31
CA GLY A 148 1.54 19.99 -3.19
C GLY A 148 0.11 19.64 -3.65
N TRP A 149 -0.23 18.35 -3.79
CA TRP A 149 -1.60 17.92 -4.06
C TRP A 149 -2.50 18.01 -2.84
N LEU A 150 -2.04 17.56 -1.67
CA LEU A 150 -2.78 17.63 -0.41
C LEU A 150 -3.06 19.08 0.02
N GLN A 151 -2.11 19.99 -0.23
CA GLN A 151 -2.24 21.43 0.09
C GLN A 151 -3.44 22.07 -0.62
N LYS A 152 -3.85 21.57 -1.80
CA LYS A 152 -5.03 22.09 -2.53
C LYS A 152 -6.32 21.94 -1.74
N ASN A 153 -6.39 20.98 -0.81
CA ASN A 153 -7.55 20.71 0.03
C ASN A 153 -7.29 20.92 1.53
N LYS A 154 -6.14 21.51 1.91
CA LYS A 154 -5.72 21.68 3.32
C LYS A 154 -6.74 22.45 4.18
N ALA A 155 -7.45 23.41 3.60
CA ALA A 155 -8.50 24.16 4.31
C ALA A 155 -9.67 23.25 4.76
N SER A 156 -9.90 22.16 4.04
CA SER A 156 -10.97 21.20 4.30
C SER A 156 -10.52 20.02 5.15
N GLY A 157 -9.21 19.79 5.33
CA GLY A 157 -8.66 18.73 6.18
C GLY A 157 -7.33 18.16 5.65
N PRO A 158 -6.77 17.14 6.33
CA PRO A 158 -5.43 16.62 6.03
C PRO A 158 -5.36 15.69 4.80
N TYR A 159 -6.51 15.18 4.34
CA TYR A 159 -6.62 14.14 3.29
C TYR A 159 -6.93 14.70 1.91
N PHE A 160 -6.87 13.86 0.88
CA PHE A 160 -7.16 14.25 -0.50
C PHE A 160 -8.57 14.81 -0.70
N LEU A 161 -9.57 14.40 0.12
CA LEU A 161 -10.92 14.98 0.14
C LEU A 161 -11.22 15.75 1.43
N GLY A 162 -10.19 16.35 2.05
CA GLY A 162 -10.34 17.12 3.29
C GLY A 162 -10.39 16.20 4.51
N LYS A 163 -11.57 16.00 5.11
CA LYS A 163 -11.74 15.15 6.31
C LYS A 163 -12.03 13.69 5.98
N GLU A 164 -12.49 13.42 4.76
CA GLU A 164 -12.85 12.08 4.33
C GLU A 164 -11.63 11.34 3.78
N HIS A 165 -11.49 10.08 4.18
CA HIS A 165 -10.41 9.23 3.69
C HIS A 165 -10.73 8.72 2.28
N THR A 166 -9.70 8.60 1.47
CA THR A 166 -9.77 8.00 0.13
C THR A 166 -8.74 6.89 -0.04
N PHE A 167 -8.89 6.10 -1.10
CA PHE A 167 -7.89 5.11 -1.50
C PHE A 167 -6.53 5.78 -1.80
N ALA A 168 -6.54 7.03 -2.29
CA ALA A 168 -5.31 7.80 -2.50
C ALA A 168 -4.57 8.08 -1.17
N ASP A 169 -5.29 8.33 -0.08
CA ASP A 169 -4.69 8.46 1.25
C ASP A 169 -4.03 7.15 1.67
N PHE A 170 -4.67 6.00 1.43
CA PHE A 170 -4.10 4.69 1.72
C PHE A 170 -2.89 4.36 0.84
N VAL A 171 -2.85 4.81 -0.42
CA VAL A 171 -1.67 4.68 -1.27
C VAL A 171 -0.47 5.42 -0.67
N VAL A 172 -0.66 6.69 -0.29
CA VAL A 172 0.40 7.51 0.33
C VAL A 172 0.85 6.93 1.66
N ALA A 173 -0.10 6.51 2.50
CA ALA A 173 0.19 5.88 3.79
C ALA A 173 0.99 4.60 3.63
N SER A 174 0.57 3.73 2.69
CA SER A 174 1.24 2.44 2.47
C SER A 174 2.69 2.60 1.99
N PHE A 175 2.95 3.57 1.11
CA PHE A 175 4.30 3.87 0.66
C PHE A 175 5.17 4.45 1.79
N THR A 176 4.60 5.38 2.57
CA THR A 176 5.31 6.01 3.70
C THR A 176 5.63 4.99 4.80
N LEU A 177 4.68 4.10 5.11
CA LEU A 177 4.85 3.02 6.08
C LEU A 177 5.87 1.98 5.59
N TRP A 178 5.85 1.65 4.30
CA TRP A 178 6.88 0.80 3.69
C TRP A 178 8.28 1.39 3.84
N LEU A 179 8.46 2.68 3.54
CA LEU A 179 9.74 3.37 3.76
C LEU A 179 10.16 3.33 5.23
N LYS A 180 9.25 3.65 6.17
CA LYS A 180 9.51 3.54 7.62
C LYS A 180 10.02 2.14 7.99
N LYS A 181 9.38 1.09 7.46
CA LYS A 181 9.73 -0.31 7.76
C LYS A 181 11.06 -0.75 7.17
N ILE A 182 11.33 -0.38 5.91
CA ILE A 182 12.56 -0.78 5.21
C ILE A 182 13.78 -0.01 5.72
N LEU A 183 13.64 1.29 5.98
CA LEU A 183 14.72 2.11 6.50
C LEU A 183 14.99 1.83 7.99
N GLY A 184 13.94 1.47 8.74
CA GLY A 184 13.96 1.30 10.18
C GLY A 184 13.56 2.59 10.90
N GLU A 185 12.75 2.47 11.94
CA GLU A 185 12.16 3.62 12.65
C GLU A 185 13.19 4.52 13.35
N ASP A 186 14.35 3.97 13.71
CA ASP A 186 15.42 4.72 14.36
C ASP A 186 16.48 5.27 13.38
N SER A 187 16.30 5.03 12.07
CA SER A 187 17.29 5.39 11.07
C SER A 187 17.41 6.92 10.88
N PRO A 188 18.60 7.43 10.51
CA PRO A 188 18.76 8.83 10.12
C PRO A 188 17.80 9.25 8.99
N GLU A 189 17.55 8.35 8.03
CA GLU A 189 16.68 8.59 6.88
C GLU A 189 15.22 8.77 7.30
N TRP A 190 14.70 7.91 8.19
CA TRP A 190 13.35 8.10 8.72
C TRP A 190 13.25 9.36 9.56
N LYS A 191 14.27 9.67 10.37
CA LYS A 191 14.34 10.93 11.14
C LYS A 191 14.30 12.16 10.24
N ASP A 192 14.93 12.11 9.06
CA ASP A 192 14.87 13.18 8.06
C ASP A 192 13.47 13.30 7.43
N ILE A 193 12.87 12.20 6.96
CA ILE A 193 11.50 12.18 6.40
C ILE A 193 10.50 12.82 7.35
N LYS A 194 10.63 12.56 8.66
CA LYS A 194 9.77 13.14 9.69
C LYS A 194 9.83 14.66 9.79
N THR A 195 10.84 15.31 9.21
CA THR A 195 10.97 16.78 9.17
C THR A 195 10.37 17.39 7.91
N TRP A 196 10.15 16.60 6.86
CA TRP A 196 9.72 17.11 5.56
C TRP A 196 8.28 17.63 5.62
N ASN A 197 8.01 18.67 4.82
CA ASN A 197 6.69 19.28 4.65
C ASN A 197 6.00 19.59 6.00
N GLU A 198 6.73 20.25 6.91
CA GLU A 198 6.27 20.61 8.26
C GLU A 198 5.91 19.38 9.13
N GLY A 199 6.58 18.25 8.89
CA GLY A 199 6.37 17.00 9.62
C GLY A 199 5.11 16.24 9.21
N ARG A 200 4.55 16.54 8.04
CA ARG A 200 3.30 15.95 7.52
C ARG A 200 3.32 14.42 7.56
N TRP A 201 4.41 13.79 7.12
CA TRP A 201 4.41 12.34 6.85
C TRP A 201 4.34 11.49 8.11
N ASP A 202 4.99 11.92 9.20
CA ASP A 202 4.86 11.28 10.51
C ASP A 202 3.45 11.45 11.08
N ALA A 203 2.89 12.66 10.95
CA ALA A 203 1.52 12.94 11.38
C ALA A 203 0.50 12.11 10.58
N PHE A 204 0.70 12.00 9.27
CA PHE A 204 -0.17 11.25 8.36
C PHE A 204 -0.23 9.77 8.74
N LEU A 205 0.92 9.14 9.04
CA LEU A 205 0.93 7.75 9.53
C LEU A 205 0.25 7.60 10.88
N LYS A 206 0.51 8.50 11.84
CA LYS A 206 -0.13 8.46 13.17
C LYS A 206 -1.65 8.53 13.10
N GLU A 207 -2.20 9.33 12.19
CA GLU A 207 -3.66 9.42 12.02
C GLU A 207 -4.28 8.11 11.49
N LEU A 208 -3.52 7.34 10.71
CA LEU A 208 -3.95 6.11 10.07
C LEU A 208 -3.59 4.84 10.85
N GLU A 209 -2.85 4.96 11.94
CA GLU A 209 -2.41 3.84 12.79
C GLU A 209 -3.58 2.96 13.29
N LYS A 210 -4.74 3.58 13.55
CA LYS A 210 -5.98 2.85 13.92
C LYS A 210 -6.46 1.85 12.85
N TYR A 211 -6.02 2.03 11.60
CA TYR A 211 -6.31 1.15 10.48
C TYR A 211 -5.11 0.24 10.13
N GLU A 212 -4.14 0.10 11.02
CA GLU A 212 -2.94 -0.73 10.81
C GLU A 212 -3.01 -2.11 11.47
N THR A 213 -4.21 -2.53 11.88
CA THR A 213 -4.43 -3.84 12.50
C THR A 213 -3.99 -4.97 11.55
N ILE A 214 -3.27 -5.96 12.10
CA ILE A 214 -2.84 -7.18 11.39
C ILE A 214 -3.55 -8.37 12.05
N VAL A 215 -4.36 -9.08 11.28
CA VAL A 215 -5.14 -10.28 11.70
C VAL A 215 -4.90 -11.48 10.80
#